data_AF-A0A3L7NRQ3-F1
#
_entry.id   AF-A0A3L7NRQ3-F1
#
_cell.length_a   1.000
_cell.length_b   1.000
_cell.length_c   1.000
_cell.angle_alpha   90.00
_cell.angle_beta   90.00
_cell.angle_gamma   90.00
#
_symmetry.space_group_name_H-M   'P 1'
#
loop_
_entity.id
_entity.type
_entity.pdbx_description
1 polymer ?
#
loop_
_entity_poly.entity_id
_entity_poly.type
_entity_poly.pdbx_seq_one_letter_code
_entity_poly.pdbx_strand_id
1 'polypeptide(L)'
;MMRCGPLKDLLTAIAILGGTALAQEAAPPQQAPTPGQAAAERPEAATREQRHELLRTMLSNVRLVGRFTIEGAEDKEPIRDEYVISGITKIGTGELWAVAAQIRYGTVDLTVPVPVEVKWAGDTPVITLDNVTIPGLGTFSSRVVLDRGRYAGTWQHDAVGGHMFGKIVPVEVPEKEKVPATKSGEDR
;
A
#
# COMPACT_ATOMS: atom_id res chain seq x y z
N MET A 1 3.53 -62.78 -57.33
CA MET A 1 2.37 -63.65 -57.65
C MET A 1 1.14 -63.11 -56.91
N MET A 2 -0.01 -63.14 -57.59
CA MET A 2 -1.40 -62.98 -57.12
C MET A 2 -1.96 -61.58 -56.81
N ARG A 3 -3.03 -61.30 -57.58
CA ARG A 3 -3.98 -60.17 -57.67
C ARG A 3 -4.97 -60.12 -56.49
N CYS A 4 -5.61 -58.96 -56.21
CA CYS A 4 -7.05 -58.71 -56.44
C CYS A 4 -7.56 -57.34 -55.91
N GLY A 5 -8.24 -56.56 -56.79
CA GLY A 5 -9.55 -55.92 -56.52
C GLY A 5 -9.68 -54.54 -55.80
N PRO A 6 -10.78 -53.77 -56.05
CA PRO A 6 -10.71 -52.30 -56.29
C PRO A 6 -11.71 -51.39 -55.51
N LEU A 7 -11.68 -50.09 -55.87
CA LEU A 7 -12.80 -49.11 -55.94
C LEU A 7 -13.02 -48.13 -54.77
N LYS A 8 -12.81 -46.82 -55.02
CA LYS A 8 -13.86 -45.77 -55.07
C LYS A 8 -13.26 -44.35 -55.12
N ASP A 9 -13.49 -43.70 -56.25
CA ASP A 9 -13.94 -42.31 -56.49
C ASP A 9 -13.63 -41.22 -55.45
N LEU A 10 -13.10 -40.07 -55.89
CA LEU A 10 -13.92 -38.85 -56.04
C LEU A 10 -13.21 -37.73 -56.83
N LEU A 11 -14.02 -37.07 -57.66
CA LEU A 11 -13.74 -36.03 -58.64
C LEU A 11 -13.09 -34.74 -58.08
N THR A 12 -12.19 -34.19 -58.90
CA THR A 12 -11.76 -32.78 -58.90
C THR A 12 -12.46 -32.08 -60.07
N ALA A 13 -13.06 -30.91 -59.84
CA ALA A 13 -13.49 -30.02 -60.92
C ALA A 13 -13.34 -28.55 -60.51
N ILE A 14 -12.75 -27.79 -61.43
CA ILE A 14 -12.25 -26.42 -61.34
C ILE A 14 -13.27 -25.43 -61.91
N ALA A 15 -13.26 -24.21 -61.36
CA ALA A 15 -13.64 -22.86 -61.81
C ALA A 15 -14.29 -22.67 -63.22
N ILE A 16 -15.14 -21.67 -63.53
CA ILE A 16 -15.18 -20.22 -63.24
C ILE A 16 -16.61 -19.76 -63.58
N LEU A 17 -17.21 -18.78 -62.88
CA LEU A 17 -18.26 -17.91 -63.45
C LEU A 17 -18.42 -16.59 -62.67
N GLY A 18 -18.35 -15.47 -63.40
CA GLY A 18 -19.21 -14.30 -63.20
C GLY A 18 -18.83 -13.27 -62.14
N GLY A 19 -18.29 -12.13 -62.58
CA GLY A 19 -18.22 -10.92 -61.77
C GLY A 19 -19.58 -10.21 -61.69
N THR A 20 -19.93 -9.76 -60.48
CA THR A 20 -20.93 -8.73 -60.20
C THR A 20 -20.32 -7.74 -59.23
N ALA A 21 -20.26 -6.47 -59.62
CA ALA A 21 -19.93 -5.37 -58.74
C ALA A 21 -20.99 -5.28 -57.63
N LEU A 22 -20.57 -5.50 -56.38
CA LEU A 22 -21.31 -5.04 -55.22
C LEU A 22 -20.55 -3.85 -54.65
N ALA A 23 -21.24 -2.73 -54.62
CA ALA A 23 -20.84 -1.54 -53.91
C ALA A 23 -20.39 -1.92 -52.50
N GLN A 24 -19.18 -1.51 -52.14
CA GLN A 24 -18.69 -1.58 -50.78
C GLN A 24 -19.47 -0.53 -49.99
N GLU A 25 -20.57 -0.96 -49.39
CA GLU A 25 -21.27 -0.19 -48.36
C GLU A 25 -20.25 0.03 -47.23
N ALA A 26 -19.74 1.25 -47.15
CA ALA A 26 -18.85 1.65 -46.07
C ALA A 26 -19.63 1.47 -44.77
N ALA A 27 -19.14 0.55 -43.92
CA ALA A 27 -19.64 0.40 -42.57
C ALA A 27 -19.69 1.79 -41.90
N PRO A 28 -20.76 2.13 -41.14
CA PRO A 28 -20.80 3.38 -40.42
C PRO A 28 -19.55 3.49 -39.53
N PRO A 29 -18.93 4.67 -39.40
CA PRO A 29 -17.74 4.81 -38.56
C PRO A 29 -18.10 4.35 -37.15
N GLN A 30 -17.45 3.27 -36.71
CA GLN A 30 -17.44 2.87 -35.31
C GLN A 30 -16.93 4.06 -34.52
N GLN A 31 -17.84 4.72 -33.80
CA GLN A 31 -17.50 5.75 -32.84
C GLN A 31 -16.51 5.13 -31.87
N ALA A 32 -15.28 5.65 -31.88
CA ALA A 32 -14.29 5.31 -30.86
C ALA A 32 -14.94 5.55 -29.48
N PRO A 33 -14.75 4.64 -28.51
CA PRO A 33 -15.31 4.83 -27.19
C PRO A 33 -14.79 6.15 -26.61
N THR A 34 -15.71 7.03 -26.21
CA THR A 34 -15.41 8.28 -25.53
C THR A 34 -14.54 7.97 -24.30
N PRO A 35 -13.37 8.62 -24.11
CA PRO A 35 -12.61 8.51 -22.87
C PRO A 35 -13.47 9.01 -21.71
N GLY A 36 -14.10 8.09 -20.97
CA GLY A 36 -15.02 8.43 -19.88
C GLY A 36 -15.97 7.32 -19.45
N GLN A 37 -16.22 6.30 -20.29
CA GLN A 37 -17.15 5.20 -19.94
C GLN A 37 -16.49 3.91 -19.42
N ALA A 38 -15.18 3.91 -19.19
CA ALA A 38 -14.46 2.82 -18.50
C ALA A 38 -14.23 3.09 -17.00
N ALA A 39 -15.02 3.98 -16.39
CA ALA A 39 -14.88 4.37 -14.98
C ALA A 39 -15.92 3.75 -14.02
N ALA A 40 -16.79 2.87 -14.50
CA ALA A 40 -17.62 2.00 -13.66
C ALA A 40 -16.99 0.60 -13.71
N GLU A 41 -16.43 0.00 -12.67
CA GLU A 41 -16.82 -0.01 -11.26
C GLU A 41 -15.56 0.19 -10.39
N ARG A 42 -15.36 1.40 -9.84
CA ARG A 42 -14.43 1.55 -8.71
C ARG A 42 -15.22 1.24 -7.44
N PRO A 43 -14.71 0.39 -6.53
CA PRO A 43 -15.32 0.24 -5.20
C PRO A 43 -15.59 1.63 -4.61
N GLU A 44 -16.76 1.80 -3.99
CA GLU A 44 -17.08 3.05 -3.29
C GLU A 44 -15.96 3.36 -2.29
N ALA A 45 -15.43 4.58 -2.34
CA ALA A 45 -14.33 4.99 -1.48
C ALA A 45 -14.75 4.84 -0.02
N ALA A 46 -13.84 4.32 0.83
CA ALA A 46 -14.17 4.10 2.22
C ALA A 46 -14.60 5.39 2.92
N THR A 47 -15.49 5.29 3.91
CA THR A 47 -15.83 6.44 4.76
C THR A 47 -14.60 6.88 5.56
N ARG A 48 -14.62 8.11 6.07
CA ARG A 48 -13.52 8.63 6.88
C ARG A 48 -13.27 7.77 8.11
N GLU A 49 -14.34 7.35 8.79
CA GLU A 49 -14.30 6.53 9.99
C GLU A 49 -13.76 5.12 9.68
N GLN A 50 -14.10 4.54 8.53
CA GLN A 50 -13.52 3.27 8.06
C GLN A 50 -12.01 3.40 7.81
N ARG A 51 -11.56 4.49 7.18
CA ARG A 51 -10.13 4.77 6.99
C ARG A 51 -9.39 4.96 8.32
N HIS A 52 -10.01 5.65 9.27
CA HIS A 52 -9.45 5.83 10.61
C HIS A 52 -9.31 4.51 11.36
N GLU A 53 -10.28 3.61 11.24
CA GLU A 53 -10.22 2.28 11.86
C GLU A 53 -9.18 1.37 11.20
N LEU A 54 -9.08 1.43 9.87
CA LEU A 54 -8.02 0.77 9.12
C LEU A 54 -6.64 1.22 9.62
N LEU A 55 -6.42 2.53 9.74
CA LEU A 55 -5.16 3.09 10.23
C LEU A 55 -4.81 2.61 11.64
N ARG A 56 -5.78 2.62 12.56
CA ARG A 56 -5.58 2.10 13.93
C ARG A 56 -5.18 0.64 13.91
N THR A 57 -5.94 -0.18 13.17
CA THR A 57 -5.67 -1.62 13.04
C THR A 57 -4.27 -1.88 12.48
N MET A 58 -3.84 -1.11 11.47
CA MET A 58 -2.52 -1.27 10.85
C MET A 58 -1.36 -0.91 11.79
N LEU A 59 -1.58 -0.03 12.77
CA LEU A 59 -0.52 0.56 13.60
C LEU A 59 -0.68 0.22 15.10
N SER A 60 -1.56 -0.69 15.48
CA SER A 60 -1.74 -1.12 16.87
C SER A 60 -0.94 -2.38 17.17
N ASN A 61 -0.05 -2.30 18.16
CA ASN A 61 0.82 -3.40 18.60
C ASN A 61 1.57 -4.04 17.44
N VAL A 62 2.28 -3.22 16.67
CA VAL A 62 3.06 -3.67 15.51
C VAL A 62 4.51 -3.27 15.67
N ARG A 63 5.35 -3.94 14.89
CA ARG A 63 6.76 -3.62 14.68
C ARG A 63 6.96 -3.36 13.20
N LEU A 64 7.57 -2.23 12.88
CA LEU A 64 8.03 -1.90 11.54
C LEU A 64 9.45 -2.42 11.44
N VAL A 65 9.66 -3.45 10.60
CA VAL A 65 10.96 -4.07 10.35
C VAL A 65 11.38 -3.72 8.93
N GLY A 66 12.44 -2.94 8.78
CA GLY A 66 12.80 -2.44 7.46
C GLY A 66 14.28 -2.20 7.26
N ARG A 67 14.52 -1.39 6.24
CA ARG A 67 15.82 -0.83 5.89
C ARG A 67 15.65 0.59 5.37
N PHE A 68 16.70 1.38 5.47
CA PHE A 68 16.79 2.69 4.85
C PHE A 68 18.11 2.91 4.10
N THR A 69 18.08 3.80 3.12
CA THR A 69 19.23 4.26 2.34
C THR A 69 19.63 5.66 2.78
N ILE A 70 20.85 6.06 2.42
CA ILE A 70 21.32 7.45 2.52
C ILE A 70 21.65 7.92 1.10
N GLU A 71 21.11 9.07 0.69
CA GLU A 71 21.44 9.70 -0.59
C GLU A 71 22.94 10.00 -0.68
N GLY A 72 23.55 9.74 -1.84
CA GLY A 72 25.00 9.82 -2.04
C GLY A 72 25.79 8.61 -1.52
N ALA A 73 25.11 7.57 -1.04
CA ALA A 73 25.70 6.30 -0.62
C ALA A 73 25.04 5.10 -1.31
N GLU A 74 24.68 5.25 -2.59
CA GLU A 74 23.92 4.27 -3.38
C GLU A 74 24.63 2.92 -3.52
N ASP A 75 25.96 2.90 -3.51
CA ASP A 75 26.77 1.69 -3.59
C ASP A 75 26.80 0.89 -2.26
N LYS A 76 26.21 1.42 -1.18
CA LYS A 76 26.14 0.74 0.12
C LYS A 76 24.82 -0.01 0.29
N GLU A 77 24.92 -1.16 0.93
CA GLU A 77 23.76 -1.95 1.35
C GLU A 77 22.86 -1.13 2.30
N PRO A 78 21.51 -1.14 2.12
CA PRO A 78 20.60 -0.42 3.01
C PRO A 78 20.76 -0.83 4.49
N ILE A 79 20.67 0.14 5.39
CA ILE A 79 20.87 -0.01 6.83
C ILE A 79 19.58 -0.51 7.47
N ARG A 80 19.65 -1.47 8.40
CA ARG A 80 18.47 -2.00 9.11
C ARG A 80 17.94 -1.00 10.15
N ASP A 81 16.62 -0.86 10.20
CA ASP A 81 15.88 -0.11 11.21
C ASP A 81 14.71 -0.94 11.78
N GLU A 82 14.33 -0.61 13.01
CA GLU A 82 13.18 -1.19 13.69
C GLU A 82 12.47 -0.15 14.56
N TYR A 83 11.13 -0.12 14.45
CA TYR A 83 10.26 0.69 15.31
C TYR A 83 9.16 -0.18 15.90
N VAL A 84 8.90 -0.06 17.20
CA VAL A 84 7.75 -0.72 17.82
C VAL A 84 6.67 0.34 18.06
N ILE A 85 5.48 0.12 17.50
CA ILE A 85 4.33 1.01 17.65
C ILE A 85 3.29 0.30 18.51
N SER A 86 3.01 0.85 19.69
CA SER A 86 1.96 0.31 20.56
C SER A 86 0.57 0.73 20.10
N GLY A 87 0.44 1.93 19.54
CA GLY A 87 -0.80 2.40 18.94
C GLY A 87 -0.72 3.80 18.38
N ILE A 88 -1.85 4.25 17.85
CA ILE A 88 -2.02 5.58 17.27
C ILE A 88 -3.33 6.22 17.75
N THR A 89 -3.26 7.49 18.16
CA THR A 89 -4.40 8.25 18.69
C THR A 89 -4.59 9.52 17.90
N LYS A 90 -5.84 9.85 17.55
CA LYS A 90 -6.16 11.09 16.84
C LYS A 90 -6.02 12.29 17.78
N ILE A 91 -5.41 13.37 17.31
CA ILE A 91 -5.25 14.60 18.10
C ILE A 91 -6.04 15.73 17.44
N GLY A 92 -6.91 16.39 18.21
CA GLY A 92 -7.64 17.56 17.75
C GLY A 92 -8.58 17.28 16.56
N THR A 93 -8.73 18.28 15.70
CA THR A 93 -9.54 18.19 14.46
C THR A 93 -8.63 17.95 13.24
N GLY A 94 -9.19 17.45 12.15
CA GLY A 94 -8.42 17.17 10.91
C GLY A 94 -7.78 15.78 10.91
N GLU A 95 -6.59 15.63 10.33
CA GLU A 95 -5.87 14.34 10.19
C GLU A 95 -4.53 14.31 10.94
N LEU A 96 -4.48 14.96 12.10
CA LEU A 96 -3.33 14.88 13.00
C LEU A 96 -3.46 13.69 13.97
N TRP A 97 -2.38 12.96 14.15
CA TRP A 97 -2.32 11.74 14.95
C TRP A 97 -1.03 11.70 15.79
N ALA A 98 -1.09 11.13 16.99
CA ALA A 98 0.07 10.77 17.79
C ALA A 98 0.34 9.28 17.63
N VAL A 99 1.50 8.94 17.09
CA VAL A 99 2.01 7.55 17.04
C VAL A 99 2.83 7.32 18.30
N ALA A 100 2.43 6.36 19.13
CA ALA A 100 3.23 5.94 20.28
C ALA A 100 4.31 4.96 19.81
N ALA A 101 5.50 5.47 19.54
CA ALA A 101 6.61 4.71 18.97
C ALA A 101 7.76 4.56 19.97
N GLN A 102 8.23 3.33 20.15
CA GLN A 102 9.54 3.03 20.69
C GLN A 102 10.54 2.94 19.52
N ILE A 103 11.54 3.82 19.56
CA ILE A 103 12.52 4.01 18.51
C ILE A 103 13.86 3.45 19.00
N ARG A 104 14.46 2.55 18.21
CA ARG A 104 15.79 1.99 18.50
C ARG A 104 16.73 2.22 17.32
N TYR A 105 17.80 2.98 17.55
CA TYR A 105 18.88 3.16 16.58
C TYR A 105 20.21 3.45 17.30
N GLY A 106 21.28 2.73 16.92
CA GLY A 106 22.57 2.86 17.59
C GLY A 106 22.47 2.59 19.10
N THR A 107 22.76 3.60 19.92
CA THR A 107 22.67 3.57 21.39
C THR A 107 21.38 4.19 21.95
N VAL A 108 20.47 4.63 21.09
CA VAL A 108 19.22 5.29 21.48
C VAL A 108 18.09 4.27 21.59
N ASP A 109 17.40 4.23 22.73
CA ASP A 109 16.15 3.49 22.97
C ASP A 109 15.19 4.42 23.74
N LEU A 110 14.18 4.96 23.06
CA LEU A 110 13.23 5.91 23.65
C LEU A 110 11.81 5.65 23.13
N THR A 111 10.83 5.82 24.02
CA THR A 111 9.40 5.79 23.68
C THR A 111 8.87 7.21 23.67
N VAL A 112 8.43 7.68 22.51
CA VAL A 112 7.91 9.04 22.33
C VAL A 112 6.60 9.06 21.53
N PRO A 113 5.67 9.96 21.88
CA PRO A 113 4.56 10.27 21.00
C PRO A 113 5.08 11.11 19.83
N VAL A 114 5.00 10.58 18.62
CA VAL A 114 5.38 11.30 17.39
C VAL A 114 4.12 11.89 16.76
N PRO A 115 3.93 13.22 16.74
CA PRO A 115 2.84 13.84 16.02
C PRO A 115 3.07 13.73 14.51
N VAL A 116 2.10 13.18 13.79
CA VAL A 116 2.14 12.98 12.33
C VAL A 116 0.83 13.40 11.70
N GLU A 117 0.90 14.00 10.52
CA GLU A 117 -0.27 14.17 9.66
C GLU A 117 -0.47 12.89 8.85
N VAL A 118 -1.72 12.47 8.68
CA VAL A 118 -2.05 11.34 7.79
C VAL A 118 -2.80 11.84 6.57
N LYS A 119 -2.15 11.74 5.42
CA LYS A 119 -2.77 12.02 4.12
C LYS A 119 -3.27 10.72 3.50
N TRP A 120 -4.25 10.82 2.60
CA TRP A 120 -4.91 9.66 2.01
C TRP A 120 -4.75 9.66 0.48
N ALA A 121 -4.15 8.60 -0.05
CA ALA A 121 -4.11 8.31 -1.48
C ALA A 121 -5.19 7.26 -1.79
N GLY A 122 -6.41 7.72 -2.09
CA GLY A 122 -7.59 6.87 -2.02
C GLY A 122 -7.80 6.40 -0.58
N ASP A 123 -7.80 5.08 -0.36
CA ASP A 123 -7.90 4.47 0.97
C ASP A 123 -6.54 4.09 1.58
N THR A 124 -5.44 4.47 0.93
CA THR A 124 -4.09 4.16 1.40
C THR A 124 -3.54 5.30 2.25
N PRO A 125 -3.18 5.07 3.52
CA PRO A 125 -2.64 6.12 4.37
C PRO A 125 -1.18 6.43 4.04
N VAL A 126 -0.84 7.71 4.12
CA VAL A 126 0.50 8.27 3.99
C VAL A 126 0.84 9.05 5.26
N ILE A 127 1.71 8.49 6.09
CA ILE A 127 2.26 9.17 7.27
C ILE A 127 3.17 10.30 6.78
N THR A 128 2.89 11.51 7.23
CA THR A 128 3.58 12.73 6.80
C THR A 128 4.13 13.47 8.02
N LEU A 129 5.45 13.66 8.04
CA LEU A 129 6.13 14.63 8.91
C LEU A 129 6.67 15.74 8.02
N ASP A 130 6.33 16.99 8.29
CA ASP A 130 6.82 18.13 7.51
C ASP A 130 7.59 19.10 8.40
N ASN A 131 8.94 19.04 8.32
CA ASN A 131 9.85 19.87 9.09
C ASN A 131 9.57 19.86 10.60
N VAL A 132 9.34 18.68 11.16
CA VAL A 132 9.03 18.52 12.59
C VAL A 132 10.33 18.44 13.38
N THR A 133 10.59 19.45 14.21
CA THR A 133 11.74 19.46 15.12
C THR A 133 11.41 18.71 16.40
N ILE A 134 12.22 17.70 16.71
CA ILE A 134 12.18 17.00 17.99
C ILE A 134 13.36 17.52 18.84
N PRO A 135 13.10 18.13 20.01
CA PRO A 135 14.15 18.68 20.87
C PRO A 135 15.23 17.64 21.19
N GLY A 136 16.49 17.98 20.93
CA GLY A 136 17.65 17.12 21.16
C GLY A 136 17.89 16.04 20.09
N LEU A 137 16.96 15.84 19.14
CA LEU A 137 17.08 14.84 18.08
C LEU A 137 17.20 15.42 16.67
N GLY A 138 16.81 16.69 16.44
CA GLY A 138 16.94 17.37 15.15
C GLY A 138 15.60 17.55 14.43
N THR A 139 15.64 17.89 13.15
CA THR A 139 14.43 18.15 12.35
C THR A 139 14.18 17.04 11.35
N PHE A 140 12.95 16.55 11.31
CA PHE A 140 12.56 15.40 10.51
C PHE A 140 11.48 15.77 9.49
N SER A 141 11.65 15.23 8.28
CA SER A 141 10.60 15.19 7.26
C SER A 141 10.48 13.77 6.74
N SER A 142 9.25 13.32 6.48
CA SER A 142 9.02 12.02 5.84
C SER A 142 7.67 11.98 5.13
N ARG A 143 7.57 11.08 4.14
CA ARG A 143 6.31 10.69 3.50
C ARG A 143 6.33 9.17 3.32
N VAL A 144 5.59 8.46 4.16
CA VAL A 144 5.62 7.00 4.22
C VAL A 144 4.24 6.44 3.92
N VAL A 145 4.12 5.72 2.81
CA VAL A 145 2.89 5.02 2.43
C VAL A 145 2.83 3.68 3.18
N LEU A 146 1.65 3.32 3.68
CA LEU A 146 1.40 2.00 4.26
C LEU A 146 0.46 1.22 3.34
N ASP A 147 0.91 0.10 2.79
CA ASP A 147 0.14 -0.73 1.85
C ASP A 147 0.33 -2.22 2.14
N ARG A 148 -0.77 -2.93 2.38
CA ARG A 148 -0.81 -4.40 2.49
C ARG A 148 0.32 -4.99 3.37
N GLY A 149 0.45 -4.48 4.59
CA GLY A 149 1.46 -4.94 5.56
C GLY A 149 2.90 -4.54 5.25
N ARG A 150 3.11 -3.60 4.33
CA ARG A 150 4.40 -3.00 4.01
C ARG A 150 4.35 -1.50 4.21
N TYR A 151 5.52 -0.91 4.34
CA TYR A 151 5.70 0.53 4.25
C TYR A 151 6.83 0.87 3.30
N ALA A 152 6.76 2.04 2.68
CA ALA A 152 7.84 2.61 1.88
C ALA A 152 7.70 4.13 1.85
N GLY A 153 8.81 4.85 1.70
CA GLY A 153 8.76 6.30 1.68
C GLY A 153 10.11 6.98 1.63
N THR A 154 10.07 8.30 1.73
CA THR A 154 11.26 9.12 1.94
C THR A 154 11.39 9.51 3.40
N TRP A 155 12.63 9.70 3.83
CA TRP A 155 12.98 10.26 5.13
C TRP A 155 14.05 11.32 4.95
N GLN A 156 14.04 12.30 5.84
CA GLN A 156 15.05 13.34 5.93
C GLN A 156 15.26 13.72 7.39
N HIS A 157 16.51 13.84 7.77
CA HIS A 157 17.00 14.34 9.04
C HIS A 157 18.00 15.45 8.76
N ASP A 158 17.59 16.69 9.03
CA ASP A 158 18.34 17.89 8.66
C ASP A 158 18.82 17.86 7.18
N ALA A 159 20.12 17.79 6.92
CA ALA A 159 20.69 17.77 5.58
C ALA A 159 20.84 16.36 4.97
N VAL A 160 20.53 15.30 5.72
CA VAL A 160 20.71 13.90 5.29
C VAL A 160 19.34 13.30 5.01
N GLY A 161 19.19 12.58 3.89
CA GLY A 161 17.94 11.93 3.54
C GLY A 161 18.13 10.63 2.78
N GLY A 162 17.01 10.03 2.40
CA GLY A 162 16.96 8.83 1.58
C GLY A 162 15.60 8.18 1.57
N HIS A 163 15.60 6.89 1.24
CA HIS A 163 14.41 6.08 1.16
C HIS A 163 14.38 5.09 2.32
N MET A 164 13.18 4.74 2.78
CA MET A 164 12.99 3.69 3.77
C MET A 164 11.86 2.77 3.34
N PHE A 165 11.97 1.49 3.67
CA PHE A 165 10.98 0.49 3.29
C PHE A 165 11.06 -0.74 4.19
N GLY A 166 9.94 -1.44 4.35
CA GLY A 166 9.91 -2.61 5.20
C GLY A 166 8.54 -3.27 5.30
N LYS A 167 8.39 -4.08 6.34
CA LYS A 167 7.17 -4.82 6.68
C LYS A 167 6.62 -4.34 8.02
N ILE A 168 5.31 -4.38 8.14
CA ILE A 168 4.57 -4.16 9.38
C ILE A 168 4.22 -5.55 9.92
N VAL A 169 4.75 -5.91 11.09
CA VAL A 169 4.54 -7.23 11.71
C VAL A 169 3.86 -7.07 13.06
N PRO A 170 2.84 -7.89 13.41
CA PRO A 170 2.25 -7.86 14.74
C PRO A 170 3.29 -8.15 15.83
N VAL A 171 3.16 -7.46 16.97
CA VAL A 171 3.90 -7.76 18.19
C VAL A 171 2.96 -8.52 19.11
N GLU A 172 3.35 -9.74 19.48
CA GLU A 172 2.64 -10.48 20.51
C GLU A 172 2.79 -9.73 21.84
N VAL A 173 1.69 -9.18 22.35
CA VAL A 173 1.63 -8.63 23.71
C VAL A 173 1.48 -9.81 24.67
N PRO A 174 2.43 -10.06 25.57
CA PRO A 174 2.26 -11.11 26.58
C PRO A 174 1.05 -10.77 27.47
N GLU A 175 0.15 -11.73 27.64
CA GLU A 175 -1.19 -11.62 28.26
C GLU A 175 -1.26 -11.05 29.69
N LYS A 176 -0.12 -10.74 30.33
CA LYS A 176 -0.03 -10.41 31.76
C LYS A 176 -0.38 -8.96 32.15
N GLU A 177 -0.75 -8.09 31.20
CA GLU A 177 -1.16 -6.71 31.51
C GLU A 177 -2.64 -6.43 31.19
N LYS A 178 -3.51 -7.43 31.36
CA LYS A 178 -4.90 -7.17 31.72
C LYS A 178 -4.98 -7.07 33.24
N VAL A 179 -4.66 -5.90 33.79
CA VAL A 179 -5.03 -5.61 35.19
C VAL A 179 -6.55 -5.73 35.25
N PRO A 180 -7.12 -6.69 36.00
CA PRO A 180 -8.57 -6.77 36.13
C PRO A 180 -9.03 -5.49 36.82
N ALA A 181 -10.06 -4.86 36.25
CA ALA A 181 -10.77 -3.78 36.90
C ALA A 181 -11.20 -4.25 38.29
N THR A 182 -10.51 -3.75 39.32
CA THR A 182 -10.95 -3.87 40.71
C THR A 182 -12.33 -3.25 40.78
N LYS A 183 -13.36 -4.08 40.91
CA LYS A 183 -14.71 -3.61 41.25
C LYS A 183 -14.62 -2.87 42.57
N SER A 184 -14.96 -1.59 42.55
CA SER A 184 -15.33 -0.82 43.73
C SER A 184 -16.69 -1.31 44.27
N GLY A 185 -16.82 -1.37 45.59
CA GLY A 185 -18.06 -1.63 46.34
C GLY A 185 -17.73 -2.46 47.58
N GLU A 186 -17.51 -1.87 48.76
CA GLU A 186 -18.54 -1.34 49.67
C GLU A 186 -19.59 -2.40 50.03
N ASP A 187 -19.49 -2.95 51.24
CA ASP A 187 -20.53 -2.97 52.30
C ASP A 187 -20.26 -4.12 53.31
N ARG A 188 -20.14 -3.71 54.59
CA ARG A 188 -20.21 -4.47 55.87
C ARG A 188 -18.98 -5.19 56.44
#